data_AF-X0UHR4-F1
#
_entry.id   AF-X0UHR4-F1
#
_cell.length_a   1.000
_cell.length_b   1.000
_cell.length_c   1.000
_cell.angle_alpha   90.00
_cell.angle_beta   90.00
_cell.angle_gamma   90.00
#
_symmetry.space_group_name_H-M   'P 1'
#
loop_
_entity.id
_entity.type
_entity.pdbx_description
1 polymer ?
#
loop_
_entity_poly.entity_id
_entity_poly.type
_entity_poly.pdbx_seq_one_letter_code
_entity_poly.pdbx_strand_id
1 'polypeptide(L)'
;MHDDMQIMRIFELDKCFQDGQIPCRWVPDLGYSYGYPLFNYYPPLPYYLGELFYLLGFSLINSVKLLFGLGFILSGIFMYLLAREFWGNLGGFLAGIFYIYAPYHAVDVYVRGAMGEHWALVCFPLILLAVYKV
;
A
#
# COMPACT_ATOMS: atom_id res chain seq x y z
N MET A 1 2.66 3.07 -16.79
CA MET A 1 2.50 2.24 -15.59
C MET A 1 2.23 0.81 -16.03
N HIS A 2 2.92 -0.19 -15.49
CA HIS A 2 2.69 -1.59 -15.89
C HIS A 2 1.38 -2.16 -15.34
N ASP A 3 1.02 -1.81 -14.10
CA ASP A 3 -0.22 -2.24 -13.44
C ASP A 3 -1.07 -1.02 -13.07
N ASP A 4 -2.10 -0.76 -13.88
CA ASP A 4 -3.07 0.33 -13.73
C ASP A 4 -4.40 -0.09 -13.11
N MET A 5 -4.51 -1.33 -12.62
CA MET A 5 -5.76 -1.89 -12.10
C MET A 5 -6.09 -1.48 -10.67
N GLN A 6 -5.30 -0.59 -10.05
CA GLN A 6 -5.44 -0.22 -8.62
C GLN A 6 -6.83 0.34 -8.29
N ILE A 7 -7.39 1.16 -9.19
CA ILE A 7 -8.72 1.77 -9.05
C ILE A 7 -9.78 0.67 -9.06
N MET A 8 -9.68 -0.24 -10.03
CA MET A 8 -10.63 -1.33 -10.21
C MET A 8 -10.59 -2.30 -9.03
N ARG A 9 -9.42 -2.52 -8.42
CA ARG A 9 -9.29 -3.37 -7.23
C ARG A 9 -10.03 -2.80 -6.03
N ILE A 10 -9.97 -1.49 -5.79
CA ILE A 10 -10.76 -0.87 -4.70
C ILE A 10 -12.24 -0.95 -5.04
N PHE A 11 -12.64 -0.69 -6.30
CA PHE A 11 -14.03 -0.80 -6.72
C PHE A 11 -14.63 -2.20 -6.52
N GLU A 12 -13.91 -3.26 -6.91
CA GLU A 12 -14.36 -4.63 -6.67
C GLU A 12 -14.39 -4.98 -5.17
N LEU A 13 -13.48 -4.41 -4.39
CA LEU A 13 -13.44 -4.60 -2.94
C LEU A 13 -14.65 -3.94 -2.26
N ASP A 14 -15.05 -2.74 -2.67
CA ASP A 14 -16.28 -2.07 -2.22
C ASP A 14 -17.52 -2.93 -2.53
N LYS A 15 -17.62 -3.49 -3.75
CA LYS A 15 -18.71 -4.43 -4.08
C LYS A 15 -18.73 -5.65 -3.16
N CYS A 16 -17.57 -6.24 -2.88
CA CYS A 16 -17.48 -7.31 -1.89
C CYS A 16 -17.99 -6.90 -0.50
N PHE A 17 -17.71 -5.67 -0.07
CA PHE A 17 -18.19 -5.15 1.22
C PHE A 17 -19.70 -4.96 1.23
N GLN A 18 -20.26 -4.44 0.13
CA GLN A 18 -21.71 -4.31 -0.05
C GLN A 18 -22.41 -5.68 -0.06
N ASP A 19 -21.75 -6.71 -0.60
CA ASP A 19 -22.21 -8.10 -0.57
C ASP A 19 -21.98 -8.80 0.78
N GLY A 20 -21.44 -8.10 1.79
CA GLY A 20 -21.18 -8.65 3.12
C GLY A 20 -20.01 -9.65 3.19
N GLN A 21 -19.16 -9.68 2.16
CA GLN A 21 -18.07 -10.62 2.01
C GLN A 21 -16.77 -10.06 2.64
N ILE A 22 -16.54 -10.35 3.92
CA ILE A 22 -15.33 -9.96 4.65
C ILE A 22 -14.65 -11.23 5.25
N PRO A 23 -13.46 -11.63 4.77
CA PRO A 23 -12.66 -11.00 3.71
C PRO A 23 -13.24 -11.24 2.30
N CYS A 24 -12.99 -10.31 1.37
CA CYS A 24 -13.40 -10.45 -0.03
C CYS A 24 -12.69 -11.65 -0.67
N ARG A 25 -13.46 -12.57 -1.27
CA ARG A 25 -12.98 -13.80 -1.91
C ARG A 25 -13.27 -13.81 -3.40
N TRP A 26 -14.48 -13.45 -3.82
CA TRP A 26 -14.88 -13.41 -5.22
C TRP A 26 -15.19 -11.97 -5.64
N VAL A 27 -14.61 -11.52 -6.75
CA VAL A 27 -14.92 -10.21 -7.35
C VAL A 27 -15.88 -10.41 -8.53
N PRO A 28 -16.98 -9.65 -8.63
CA PRO A 28 -18.06 -9.96 -9.58
C PRO A 28 -17.78 -9.55 -11.05
N ASP A 29 -17.13 -8.42 -11.31
CA ASP A 29 -17.15 -7.84 -12.68
C ASP A 29 -15.93 -8.20 -13.52
N LEU A 30 -14.83 -8.59 -12.88
CA LEU A 30 -13.61 -8.94 -13.59
C LEU A 30 -13.72 -10.31 -14.29
N GLY A 31 -12.89 -10.53 -15.31
CA GLY A 31 -12.92 -11.76 -16.10
C GLY A 31 -14.16 -11.87 -16.99
N TYR A 32 -14.45 -10.83 -17.76
CA TYR A 32 -15.63 -10.74 -18.64
C TYR A 32 -16.97 -10.91 -17.89
N SER A 33 -17.08 -10.31 -16.70
CA SER A 33 -18.29 -10.38 -15.85
C SER A 33 -18.65 -11.78 -15.33
N TYR A 34 -17.76 -12.77 -15.47
CA TYR A 34 -17.91 -14.06 -14.79
C TYR A 34 -17.41 -14.00 -13.34
N GLY A 35 -16.58 -13.01 -13.01
CA GLY A 35 -15.90 -12.90 -11.74
C GLY A 35 -14.80 -13.95 -11.57
N TYR A 36 -13.93 -13.73 -10.58
CA TYR A 36 -12.89 -14.70 -10.21
C TYR A 36 -12.35 -14.43 -8.80
N PRO A 37 -11.57 -15.33 -8.20
CA PRO A 37 -11.14 -15.19 -6.81
C PRO A 37 -9.89 -14.30 -6.61
N LEU A 38 -9.93 -13.05 -7.08
CA LEU A 38 -8.76 -12.14 -7.13
C LEU A 38 -7.97 -12.07 -5.81
N PHE A 39 -8.65 -11.74 -4.71
CA PHE A 39 -8.00 -11.47 -3.42
C PHE A 39 -7.59 -12.71 -2.63
N ASN A 40 -7.85 -13.91 -3.16
CA ASN A 40 -7.23 -15.13 -2.64
C ASN A 40 -5.78 -15.29 -3.12
N TYR A 41 -5.45 -14.73 -4.29
CA TYR A 41 -4.14 -14.87 -4.93
C TYR A 41 -3.37 -13.56 -5.02
N TYR A 42 -4.05 -12.41 -4.90
CA TYR A 42 -3.45 -11.09 -4.90
C TYR A 42 -3.55 -10.47 -3.50
N PRO A 43 -2.44 -9.91 -2.94
CA PRO A 43 -2.42 -9.41 -1.56
C PRO A 43 -3.42 -8.26 -1.36
N PRO A 44 -4.44 -8.43 -0.50
CA PRO A 44 -5.54 -7.47 -0.39
C PRO A 44 -5.25 -6.33 0.60
N LEU A 45 -4.25 -6.46 1.47
CA LEU A 45 -4.04 -5.59 2.62
C LEU A 45 -4.00 -4.07 2.27
N PRO A 46 -3.25 -3.62 1.26
CA PRO A 46 -3.26 -2.20 0.89
C PRO A 46 -4.63 -1.72 0.42
N TYR A 47 -5.40 -2.58 -0.24
CA TYR A 47 -6.72 -2.21 -0.78
C TYR A 47 -7.76 -2.08 0.32
N TYR A 48 -7.67 -2.83 1.42
CA TYR A 48 -8.53 -2.58 2.59
C TYR A 48 -8.36 -1.17 3.17
N LEU A 49 -7.15 -0.62 3.12
CA LEU A 49 -6.93 0.77 3.51
C LEU A 49 -7.44 1.76 2.45
N GLY A 50 -7.36 1.39 1.17
CA GLY A 50 -7.96 2.16 0.08
C GLY A 50 -9.48 2.21 0.18
N GLU A 51 -10.08 1.08 0.54
CA GLU A 51 -11.51 0.93 0.81
C GLU A 51 -11.93 1.81 1.98
N LEU A 52 -11.14 1.86 3.06
CA LEU A 52 -11.41 2.80 4.15
C LEU A 52 -11.46 4.26 3.64
N PHE A 53 -10.55 4.69 2.76
CA PHE A 53 -10.63 6.03 2.18
C PHE A 53 -11.88 6.20 1.31
N TYR A 54 -12.24 5.20 0.53
CA TYR A 54 -13.44 5.26 -0.31
C TYR A 54 -14.72 5.39 0.54
N LEU A 55 -14.86 4.57 1.59
CA LEU A 55 -15.98 4.63 2.54
C LEU A 55 -16.05 5.95 3.31
N LEU A 56 -14.92 6.64 3.49
CA LEU A 56 -14.88 8.00 4.06
C LEU A 56 -15.35 9.10 3.08
N GLY A 57 -15.76 8.73 1.86
CA GLY A 57 -16.33 9.63 0.86
C GLY A 57 -15.34 10.16 -0.16
N PHE A 58 -14.10 9.66 -0.19
CA PHE A 58 -13.16 10.01 -1.25
C PHE A 58 -13.51 9.28 -2.55
N SER A 59 -13.19 9.87 -3.72
CA SER A 59 -13.32 9.15 -4.99
C SER A 59 -12.31 7.99 -5.07
N LEU A 60 -12.58 6.97 -5.89
CA LEU A 60 -11.65 5.84 -6.08
C LEU A 60 -10.25 6.30 -6.50
N ILE A 61 -10.17 7.28 -7.42
CA ILE A 61 -8.89 7.86 -7.87
C ILE A 61 -8.15 8.51 -6.71
N ASN A 62 -8.85 9.28 -5.88
CA ASN A 62 -8.25 9.95 -4.73
C ASN A 62 -7.83 8.93 -3.66
N SER A 63 -8.59 7.86 -3.46
CA SER A 63 -8.26 6.77 -2.55
C SER A 63 -6.97 6.06 -2.96
N VAL A 64 -6.78 5.77 -4.26
CA VAL A 64 -5.51 5.22 -4.78
C VAL A 64 -4.35 6.20 -4.60
N LYS A 65 -4.56 7.50 -4.88
CA LYS A 65 -3.52 8.52 -4.68
C LYS A 65 -3.12 8.63 -3.20
N LEU A 66 -4.10 8.61 -2.30
CA LEU A 66 -3.87 8.62 -0.86
C LEU A 66 -3.10 7.37 -0.42
N LEU A 67 -3.41 6.19 -0.95
CA LEU A 67 -2.65 4.97 -0.67
C LEU A 67 -1.18 5.09 -1.05
N PHE A 68 -0.87 5.54 -2.27
CA PHE A 68 0.52 5.72 -2.69
C PHE A 68 1.23 6.79 -1.85
N GLY A 69 0.58 7.93 -1.63
CA GLY A 69 1.13 9.04 -0.85
C GLY A 69 1.38 8.66 0.60
N LEU A 70 0.43 7.97 1.23
CA LEU A 70 0.59 7.47 2.60
C LEU A 70 1.73 6.45 2.68
N GLY A 71 1.88 5.58 1.68
CA GLY A 71 3.02 4.65 1.62
C GLY A 71 4.37 5.38 1.62
N PHE A 72 4.53 6.49 0.89
CA PHE A 72 5.77 7.28 0.97
C PHE A 72 6.00 7.87 2.37
N ILE A 73 4.96 8.45 2.97
CA ILE A 73 5.06 9.07 4.30
C ILE A 73 5.44 8.03 5.35
N LEU A 74 4.74 6.89 5.37
CA LEU A 74 5.00 5.81 6.32
C LEU A 74 6.38 5.18 6.11
N SER A 75 6.83 5.01 4.86
CA SER A 75 8.18 4.51 4.55
C SER A 75 9.26 5.38 5.21
N GLY A 76 9.17 6.70 5.08
CA GLY A 76 10.12 7.61 5.71
C GLY A 76 10.03 7.64 7.24
N ILE A 77 8.81 7.59 7.80
CA ILE A 77 8.61 7.53 9.26
C ILE A 77 9.22 6.24 9.83
N PHE A 78 8.94 5.09 9.24
CA PHE A 78 9.46 3.82 9.74
C PHE A 78 10.97 3.71 9.58
N MET A 79 11.54 4.22 8.49
CA MET A 79 13.00 4.33 8.37
C MET A 79 13.59 5.28 9.41
N TYR A 80 12.96 6.44 9.66
CA TYR A 80 13.38 7.35 10.73
C TYR A 80 13.41 6.65 12.09
N LEU A 81 12.35 5.91 12.42
CA LEU A 81 12.24 5.18 13.68
C LEU A 81 13.28 4.07 13.82
N LEU A 82 13.69 3.43 12.72
CA LEU A 82 14.78 2.45 12.72
C LEU A 82 16.14 3.12 12.91
N ALA A 83 16.48 4.06 12.04
CA ALA A 83 17.82 4.66 11.99
C ALA A 83 18.13 5.55 13.21
N ARG A 84 17.11 6.12 13.87
CA ARG A 84 17.33 6.89 15.11
C ARG A 84 17.89 6.05 16.26
N GLU A 85 17.65 4.73 16.25
CA GLU A 85 18.16 3.83 17.31
C GLU A 85 19.67 3.61 17.19
N PHE A 86 20.26 3.88 16.02
CA PHE A 86 21.69 3.70 15.75
C PHE A 86 22.45 5.03 15.69
N TRP A 87 21.85 6.09 15.11
CA TRP A 87 22.52 7.37 14.82
C TRP A 87 21.80 8.60 15.39
N GLY A 88 20.85 8.41 16.30
CA GLY A 88 20.08 9.49 16.92
C GLY A 88 19.14 10.23 15.96
N ASN A 89 18.55 11.33 16.43
CA ASN A 89 17.47 12.02 15.70
C ASN A 89 17.88 12.54 14.31
N LEU A 90 19.10 13.09 14.17
CA LEU A 90 19.59 13.59 12.88
C LEU A 90 19.86 12.45 11.90
N GLY A 91 20.48 11.35 12.34
CA GLY A 91 20.72 10.19 11.50
C GLY A 91 19.42 9.53 11.04
N GLY A 92 18.43 9.42 11.94
CA GLY A 92 17.08 8.99 11.59
C GLY A 92 16.43 9.86 10.53
N PHE A 93 16.52 11.18 10.69
CA PHE A 93 15.88 12.13 9.77
C PHE A 93 16.48 12.05 8.37
N LEU A 94 17.81 12.03 8.27
CA LEU A 94 18.52 11.89 7.01
C LEU A 94 18.20 10.55 6.34
N ALA A 95 18.21 9.45 7.10
CA ALA A 95 17.87 8.13 6.57
C ALA A 95 16.43 8.08 6.04
N GLY A 96 15.47 8.66 6.76
CA GLY A 96 14.07 8.74 6.32
C GLY A 96 13.90 9.48 5.00
N ILE A 97 14.60 10.61 4.83
CA ILE A 97 14.61 11.36 3.56
C ILE A 97 15.21 10.51 2.44
N PHE A 98 16.41 9.97 2.63
CA PHE A 98 17.06 9.16 1.58
C PHE A 98 16.26 7.92 1.21
N TYR A 99 15.52 7.35 2.16
CA TYR A 99 14.67 6.20 1.89
C TYR A 99 13.47 6.55 1.01
N ILE A 100 12.75 7.63 1.31
CA ILE A 100 11.63 8.12 0.47
C ILE A 100 12.10 8.42 -0.95
N TYR A 101 13.26 9.07 -1.08
CA TYR A 101 13.83 9.48 -2.38
C TYR A 101 14.65 8.39 -3.07
N ALA A 102 14.71 7.18 -2.51
CA ALA A 102 15.42 6.08 -3.16
C ALA A 102 14.76 5.82 -4.54
N PRO A 103 15.55 5.74 -5.63
CA PRO A 103 15.01 5.61 -6.98
C PRO A 103 14.04 4.44 -7.15
N TYR A 104 14.21 3.38 -6.35
CA TYR A 104 13.35 2.20 -6.39
C TYR A 104 11.88 2.50 -6.05
N HIS A 105 11.61 3.34 -5.05
CA HIS A 105 10.22 3.74 -4.76
C HIS A 105 9.59 4.50 -5.93
N ALA A 106 10.37 5.31 -6.64
CA ALA A 106 9.88 6.02 -7.82
C ALA A 106 9.56 5.06 -8.98
N VAL A 107 10.40 4.05 -9.20
CA VAL A 107 10.14 2.99 -10.20
C VAL A 107 8.89 2.20 -9.83
N ASP A 108 8.75 1.79 -8.58
CA ASP A 108 7.61 1.00 -8.13
C ASP A 108 6.28 1.74 -8.27
N VAL A 109 6.24 3.03 -7.91
CA VAL A 109 5.01 3.81 -7.97
C VAL A 109 4.72 4.35 -9.36
N TYR A 110 5.68 5.01 -10.01
CA TYR A 110 5.42 5.75 -11.26
C TYR A 110 5.58 4.91 -12.52
N VAL A 111 6.47 3.91 -12.51
CA VAL A 111 6.72 3.05 -13.68
C VAL A 111 5.91 1.77 -13.60
N ARG A 112 5.94 1.08 -12.44
CA ARG A 112 5.31 -0.23 -12.27
C ARG A 112 3.87 -0.15 -11.77
N GLY A 113 3.55 0.78 -10.88
CA GLY A 113 2.27 0.78 -10.17
C GLY A 113 2.15 -0.39 -9.18
N ALA A 114 3.28 -0.88 -8.65
CA ALA A 114 3.33 -2.09 -7.84
C ALA A 114 2.91 -1.80 -6.38
N MET A 115 1.59 -1.70 -6.15
CA MET A 115 1.03 -1.35 -4.83
C MET A 115 1.48 -2.29 -3.71
N GLY A 116 1.46 -3.61 -3.94
CA GLY A 116 1.87 -4.59 -2.93
C GLY A 116 3.33 -4.46 -2.53
N GLU A 117 4.22 -4.19 -3.49
CA GLU A 117 5.66 -4.04 -3.25
C GLU A 117 5.98 -2.71 -2.55
N HIS A 118 5.32 -1.62 -2.95
CA HIS A 118 5.44 -0.33 -2.27
C HIS A 118 5.07 -0.43 -0.79
N TRP A 119 4.00 -1.14 -0.46
CA TRP A 119 3.60 -1.39 0.94
C TRP A 119 4.51 -2.39 1.66
N ALA A 120 5.17 -3.31 0.95
CA ALA A 120 6.21 -4.14 1.54
C ALA A 120 7.43 -3.30 1.95
N LEU A 121 7.83 -2.32 1.11
CA LEU A 121 8.90 -1.36 1.45
C LEU A 121 8.52 -0.50 2.66
N VAL A 122 7.26 -0.08 2.78
CA VAL A 122 6.76 0.58 4.01
C VAL A 122 7.05 -0.28 5.24
N CYS A 123 6.62 -1.54 5.22
CA CYS A 123 6.75 -2.43 6.37
C CYS A 123 8.20 -2.86 6.66
N PHE A 124 9.10 -2.79 5.68
CA PHE A 124 10.45 -3.35 5.79
C PHE A 124 11.28 -2.73 6.94
N PRO A 125 11.43 -1.39 7.07
CA PRO A 125 12.12 -0.81 8.21
C PRO A 125 11.42 -1.10 9.54
N LEU A 126 10.09 -1.18 9.55
CA LEU A 126 9.30 -1.47 10.75
C LEU A 126 9.55 -2.88 11.27
N ILE A 127 9.65 -3.87 10.38
CA ILE A 127 9.99 -5.26 10.74
C ILE A 127 11.39 -5.31 11.34
N LEU A 128 12.38 -4.66 10.72
CA LEU A 128 13.74 -4.61 11.24
C LEU A 128 13.80 -3.95 12.63
N LEU A 129 13.04 -2.87 12.81
CA LEU A 129 12.92 -2.20 14.10
C LEU A 129 12.29 -3.10 15.17
N ALA A 130 11.23 -3.82 14.82
CA ALA A 130 10.57 -4.75 15.72
C ALA A 130 11.52 -5.88 16.15
N VAL A 131 12.27 -6.45 15.21
CA VAL A 131 13.28 -7.48 15.48
C VAL A 131 14.41 -6.95 16.37
N TYR A 132 14.86 -5.71 16.15
CA TYR A 132 15.92 -5.11 16.97
C TYR A 132 15.50 -4.82 18.42
N LYS A 133 14.21 -4.59 18.66
CA LYS A 133 13.67 -4.26 20.00
C LYS A 133 13.18 -5.46 20.80
N VAL A 134 13.23 -6.67 20.23
CA VAL A 134 12.96 -7.94 20.93
C VAL A 134 14.19 -8.34 21.73
#